data_AF-A0A662NT26-F1
#
_entry.id   AF-A0A662NT26-F1
#
_cell.length_a   1.000
_cell.length_b   1.000
_cell.length_c   1.000
_cell.angle_alpha   90.00
_cell.angle_beta   90.00
_cell.angle_gamma   90.00
#
_symmetry.space_group_name_H-M   'P 1'
#
loop_
_entity.id
_entity.type
_entity.pdbx_description
1 polymer ?
#
loop_
_entity_poly.entity_id
_entity_poly.type
_entity_poly.pdbx_seq_one_letter_code
_entity_poly.pdbx_strand_id
1 'polypeptide(L)'
;MKKLPIVIFLVILMVIGSGCTSTQKTPTPSGIPHQKMEIASKKISGNVYVLIDPRVELVEIIYRLSDSGWYHQTGVAPEKLSVDGYGYVMGVDEYFGRYKDAKAVQMVRKLSKNGLTYDAIPRFAIHLNPETFELERNWSDMLRDRPWLAEKELNEFADAVKEFAEETNFWEFYNEHLEFYNRTIEEFLKENPNLADIPKVEEEFFGEKPKGWYIVLQTALARHSFGGWIGKGKDKEIYGFLGICHL
;
A
#
# COMPACT_ATOMS: atom_id res chain seq x y z
N MET A 1 6.69 -24.35 72.33
CA MET A 1 7.80 -24.26 71.35
C MET A 1 7.21 -24.22 69.94
N LYS A 2 7.60 -23.19 69.15
CA LYS A 2 7.57 -23.06 67.67
C LYS A 2 6.18 -23.14 66.98
N LYS A 3 5.60 -22.00 66.59
CA LYS A 3 5.71 -21.25 65.30
C LYS A 3 5.01 -21.91 64.09
N LEU A 4 3.98 -21.18 63.62
CA LEU A 4 3.16 -21.26 62.40
C LEU A 4 3.98 -20.89 61.12
N PRO A 5 3.38 -20.81 59.90
CA PRO A 5 2.96 -21.83 58.94
C PRO A 5 3.77 -21.80 57.62
N ILE A 6 3.60 -22.78 56.73
CA ILE A 6 3.93 -22.64 55.30
C ILE A 6 2.71 -23.07 54.47
N VAL A 7 2.24 -22.11 53.68
CA VAL A 7 1.17 -22.18 52.67
C VAL A 7 1.73 -22.86 51.42
N ILE A 8 1.15 -23.98 50.98
CA ILE A 8 1.33 -24.51 49.62
C ILE A 8 0.01 -25.08 49.11
N PHE A 9 -0.65 -24.29 48.25
CA PHE A 9 -1.14 -24.66 46.92
C PHE A 9 -1.62 -26.11 46.71
N LEU A 10 -2.95 -26.32 46.68
CA LEU A 10 -3.61 -27.46 46.02
C LEU A 10 -5.12 -27.18 45.91
N VAL A 11 -5.57 -26.57 44.81
CA VAL A 11 -6.97 -26.67 44.39
C VAL A 11 -6.99 -27.34 43.03
N ILE A 12 -7.35 -28.63 43.09
CA ILE A 12 -7.55 -29.54 41.98
C ILE A 12 -8.92 -29.24 41.35
N LEU A 13 -8.89 -29.20 40.01
CA LEU A 13 -9.99 -29.34 39.06
C LEU A 13 -11.22 -30.13 39.55
N MET A 14 -12.40 -29.51 39.43
CA MET A 14 -13.64 -30.23 39.09
C MET A 14 -14.15 -29.70 37.75
N VAL A 15 -14.08 -30.55 36.73
CA VAL A 15 -14.75 -30.43 35.44
C VAL A 15 -15.87 -31.46 35.43
N ILE A 16 -17.13 -31.01 35.36
CA ILE A 16 -18.27 -31.57 34.61
C ILE A 16 -19.26 -30.39 34.52
N GLY A 17 -19.64 -29.77 33.40
CA GLY A 17 -19.91 -30.27 32.07
C GLY A 17 -21.43 -30.23 31.84
N SER A 18 -21.93 -29.28 31.03
CA SER A 18 -23.12 -29.37 30.13
C SER A 18 -23.73 -27.99 29.85
N GLY A 19 -23.80 -27.59 28.57
CA GLY A 19 -24.66 -26.48 28.15
C GLY A 19 -24.20 -25.66 26.95
N CYS A 20 -23.89 -26.30 25.83
CA CYS A 20 -23.82 -25.63 24.53
C CYS A 20 -25.19 -25.09 24.12
N THR A 21 -25.30 -23.79 23.88
CA THR A 21 -26.09 -23.25 22.75
C THR A 21 -25.33 -22.07 22.16
N SER A 22 -24.43 -22.39 21.22
CA SER A 22 -23.98 -21.41 20.23
C SER A 22 -25.16 -21.15 19.30
N THR A 23 -25.80 -19.99 19.44
CA THR A 23 -26.64 -19.46 18.36
C THR A 23 -25.72 -19.11 17.20
N GLN A 24 -25.59 -20.04 16.26
CA GLN A 24 -25.15 -19.74 14.91
C GLN A 24 -26.06 -18.62 14.38
N LYS A 25 -25.52 -17.42 14.22
CA LYS A 25 -26.07 -16.47 13.26
C LYS A 25 -25.78 -17.07 11.88
N THR A 26 -26.81 -17.59 11.24
CA THR A 26 -26.81 -17.88 9.80
C THR A 26 -26.31 -16.63 9.08
N PRO A 27 -25.35 -16.71 8.14
CA PRO A 27 -24.98 -15.56 7.35
C PRO A 27 -26.20 -15.17 6.53
N THR A 28 -26.83 -14.06 6.91
CA THR A 28 -27.72 -13.34 6.00
C THR A 28 -26.85 -12.90 4.83
N PRO A 29 -27.29 -13.07 3.57
CA PRO A 29 -26.58 -12.49 2.45
C PRO A 29 -26.64 -10.97 2.64
N SER A 30 -25.53 -10.40 3.12
CA SER A 30 -25.36 -8.97 3.19
C SER A 30 -25.21 -8.52 1.75
N GLY A 31 -26.32 -8.08 1.15
CA GLY A 31 -26.27 -7.16 0.03
C GLY A 31 -25.66 -5.87 0.54
N ILE A 32 -24.33 -5.81 0.60
CA ILE A 32 -23.60 -4.59 0.85
C ILE A 32 -23.89 -3.69 -0.37
N PRO A 33 -24.51 -2.51 -0.19
CA PRO A 33 -24.58 -1.55 -1.28
C PRO A 33 -23.13 -1.22 -1.66
N HIS A 34 -22.78 -1.43 -2.92
CA HIS A 34 -21.46 -1.20 -3.50
C HIS A 34 -20.83 0.05 -2.85
N GLN A 35 -19.92 -0.17 -1.89
CA GLN A 35 -19.34 0.92 -1.13
C GLN A 35 -18.53 1.73 -2.14
N LYS A 36 -18.88 3.01 -2.29
CA LYS A 36 -18.26 3.90 -3.27
C LYS A 36 -16.75 3.91 -3.00
N MET A 37 -15.96 3.47 -3.98
CA MET A 37 -14.51 3.52 -3.93
C MET A 37 -14.10 4.99 -4.03
N GLU A 38 -13.77 5.59 -2.89
CA GLU A 38 -13.32 6.97 -2.81
C GLU A 38 -11.78 6.97 -2.78
N ILE A 39 -11.16 7.68 -3.72
CA ILE A 39 -9.71 7.83 -3.78
C ILE A 39 -9.34 9.15 -3.10
N ALA A 40 -8.49 9.09 -2.06
CA ALA A 40 -7.98 10.27 -1.38
C ALA A 40 -7.10 11.06 -2.35
N SER A 41 -7.63 12.18 -2.85
CA SER A 41 -6.98 12.99 -3.87
C SER A 41 -7.38 14.45 -3.81
N LYS A 42 -6.46 15.34 -4.20
CA LYS A 42 -6.68 16.77 -4.31
C LYS A 42 -6.07 17.30 -5.60
N LYS A 43 -6.92 17.94 -6.40
CA LYS A 43 -6.50 18.66 -7.59
C LYS A 43 -5.97 20.05 -7.20
N ILE A 44 -4.71 20.34 -7.51
CA ILE A 44 -4.06 21.58 -7.05
C ILE A 44 -3.96 22.66 -8.12
N SER A 45 -3.89 22.28 -9.40
CA SER A 45 -3.87 23.19 -10.54
C SER A 45 -4.08 22.41 -11.83
N GLY A 46 -4.78 22.96 -12.82
CA GLY A 46 -4.79 22.42 -14.19
C GLY A 46 -5.07 20.91 -14.29
N ASN A 47 -4.04 20.12 -14.57
CA ASN A 47 -4.03 18.65 -14.67
C ASN A 47 -3.11 17.99 -13.60
N VAL A 48 -2.86 18.68 -12.49
CA VAL A 48 -1.95 18.28 -11.40
C VAL A 48 -2.76 17.84 -10.18
N TYR A 49 -2.46 16.63 -9.70
CA TYR A 49 -3.13 15.97 -8.59
C TYR A 49 -2.12 15.52 -7.55
N VAL A 50 -2.47 15.64 -6.27
CA VAL A 50 -1.80 14.97 -5.16
C VAL A 50 -2.75 13.91 -4.61
N LEU A 51 -2.27 12.69 -4.39
CA LEU A 51 -3.13 11.56 -3.99
C LEU A 51 -2.38 10.51 -3.18
N ILE A 52 -3.15 9.69 -2.46
CA ILE A 52 -2.73 8.36 -2.03
C ILE A 52 -3.35 7.38 -3.04
N ASP A 53 -2.55 6.82 -3.94
CA ASP A 53 -3.07 5.95 -4.99
C ASP A 53 -3.32 4.53 -4.43
N PRO A 54 -4.56 3.99 -4.47
CA PRO A 54 -4.88 2.68 -3.88
C PRO A 54 -4.06 1.54 -4.49
N ARG A 55 -3.65 1.66 -5.76
CA ARG A 55 -2.82 0.65 -6.42
C ARG A 55 -1.43 0.62 -5.79
N VAL A 56 -0.85 1.80 -5.60
CA VAL A 56 0.49 1.97 -5.03
C VAL A 56 0.48 1.53 -3.58
N GLU A 57 -0.51 1.95 -2.80
CA GLU A 57 -0.68 1.56 -1.40
C GLU A 57 -0.78 0.04 -1.23
N LEU A 58 -1.64 -0.62 -2.01
CA LEU A 58 -1.80 -2.08 -1.98
C LEU A 58 -0.49 -2.82 -2.30
N VAL A 59 0.18 -2.45 -3.40
CA VAL A 59 1.41 -3.14 -3.84
C VAL A 59 2.56 -2.88 -2.86
N GLU A 60 2.63 -1.71 -2.23
CA GLU A 60 3.61 -1.40 -1.19
C GLU A 60 3.35 -2.15 0.11
N ILE A 61 2.09 -2.35 0.50
CA ILE A 61 1.73 -3.22 1.63
C ILE A 61 2.20 -4.65 1.35
N ILE A 62 1.91 -5.19 0.16
CA ILE A 62 2.39 -6.53 -0.25
C ILE A 62 3.92 -6.58 -0.20
N TYR A 63 4.60 -5.53 -0.66
CA TYR A 63 6.05 -5.42 -0.62
C TYR A 63 6.60 -5.32 0.80
N ARG A 64 5.93 -4.63 1.72
CA ARG A 64 6.28 -4.58 3.14
C ARG A 64 6.18 -5.97 3.78
N LEU A 65 5.08 -6.69 3.54
CA LEU A 65 4.88 -8.06 4.07
C LEU A 65 5.90 -9.06 3.51
N SER A 66 6.53 -8.73 2.39
CA SER A 66 7.56 -9.58 1.78
C SER A 66 8.84 -9.69 2.62
N ASP A 67 9.04 -8.78 3.59
CA ASP A 67 10.27 -8.70 4.40
C ASP A 67 11.50 -8.61 3.49
N SER A 68 11.41 -7.80 2.43
CA SER A 68 12.50 -7.67 1.48
C SER A 68 13.71 -7.02 2.18
N GLY A 69 14.90 -7.53 1.88
CA GLY A 69 16.15 -7.00 2.46
C GLY A 69 16.32 -5.52 2.19
N TRP A 70 15.86 -5.03 1.02
CA TRP A 70 15.89 -3.60 0.72
C TRP A 70 15.01 -2.79 1.69
N TYR A 71 13.76 -3.21 1.90
CA TYR A 71 12.82 -2.49 2.76
C TYR A 71 13.36 -2.30 4.18
N HIS A 72 13.89 -3.37 4.78
CA HIS A 72 14.45 -3.26 6.13
C HIS A 72 15.85 -2.64 6.15
N GLN A 73 16.76 -2.96 5.23
CA GLN A 73 18.17 -2.55 5.36
C GLN A 73 18.42 -1.10 4.93
N THR A 74 17.56 -0.50 4.12
CA THR A 74 17.78 0.85 3.57
C THR A 74 17.16 1.99 4.39
N GLY A 75 16.46 1.67 5.48
CA GLY A 75 15.84 2.69 6.32
C GLY A 75 14.64 3.40 5.67
N VAL A 76 14.05 2.79 4.64
CA VAL A 76 12.75 3.18 4.06
C VAL A 76 11.57 2.76 4.93
N ALA A 77 11.79 1.78 5.80
CA ALA A 77 10.81 1.30 6.75
C ALA A 77 10.54 2.39 7.81
N PRO A 78 9.30 2.92 7.92
CA PRO A 78 9.02 4.08 8.77
C PRO A 78 9.39 3.87 10.24
N GLU A 79 9.36 2.64 10.75
CA GLU A 79 9.76 2.32 12.13
C GLU A 79 11.24 2.63 12.43
N LYS A 80 12.10 2.75 11.40
CA LYS A 80 13.53 3.08 11.55
C LYS A 80 13.81 4.56 11.62
N LEU A 81 12.79 5.40 11.47
CA LEU A 81 12.97 6.85 11.38
C LEU A 81 13.00 7.57 12.72
N SER A 82 12.93 6.86 13.85
CA SER A 82 12.75 7.49 15.17
C SER A 82 11.56 8.45 15.19
N VAL A 83 10.60 8.23 14.28
CA VAL A 83 9.28 8.85 14.35
C VAL A 83 8.52 7.98 15.35
N ASP A 84 8.61 8.37 16.62
CA ASP A 84 7.80 7.75 17.67
C ASP A 84 6.33 7.76 17.21
N GLY A 85 5.73 6.58 17.08
CA GLY A 85 4.29 6.46 16.85
C GLY A 85 3.81 6.70 15.42
N TYR A 86 4.54 6.26 14.39
CA TYR A 86 3.93 6.09 13.05
C TYR A 86 2.89 4.94 13.07
N GLY A 87 1.76 5.20 13.74
CA GLY A 87 0.71 4.23 14.04
C GLY A 87 0.06 3.65 12.79
N TYR A 88 0.14 4.34 11.66
CA TYR A 88 -0.37 3.84 10.38
C TYR A 88 0.27 2.51 9.98
N VAL A 89 1.60 2.43 9.97
CA VAL A 89 2.31 1.20 9.59
C VAL A 89 2.11 0.08 10.61
N MET A 90 1.94 0.41 11.88
CA MET A 90 1.53 -0.58 12.88
C MET A 90 0.15 -1.15 12.53
N GLY A 91 -0.81 -0.29 12.17
CA GLY A 91 -2.12 -0.70 11.68
C GLY A 91 -2.04 -1.58 10.42
N VAL A 92 -1.14 -1.26 9.48
CA VAL A 92 -0.85 -2.12 8.32
C VAL A 92 -0.36 -3.50 8.77
N ASP A 93 0.62 -3.56 9.66
CA ASP A 93 1.17 -4.83 10.15
C ASP A 93 0.13 -5.66 10.92
N GLU A 94 -0.71 -5.01 11.72
CA GLU A 94 -1.79 -5.64 12.47
C GLU A 94 -2.88 -6.20 11.55
N TYR A 95 -3.30 -5.42 10.55
CA TYR A 95 -4.36 -5.81 9.62
C TYR A 95 -3.89 -6.89 8.63
N PHE A 96 -2.73 -6.68 7.99
CA PHE A 96 -2.27 -7.53 6.91
C PHE A 96 -1.26 -8.62 7.35
N GLY A 97 -0.76 -8.58 8.58
CA GLY A 97 0.32 -9.46 9.04
C GLY A 97 0.03 -10.95 8.95
N ARG A 98 -1.25 -11.36 9.00
CA ARG A 98 -1.65 -12.77 8.81
C ARG A 98 -1.50 -13.27 7.37
N TYR A 99 -1.32 -12.38 6.40
CA TYR A 99 -1.24 -12.69 4.96
C TYR A 99 0.20 -12.75 4.43
N LYS A 100 1.22 -12.84 5.31
CA LYS A 100 2.64 -12.92 4.93
C LYS A 100 3.01 -14.11 4.04
N ASP A 101 2.16 -15.13 4.00
CA ASP A 101 2.32 -16.31 3.15
C ASP A 101 1.40 -16.29 1.92
N ALA A 102 0.63 -15.22 1.70
CA ALA A 102 -0.22 -15.08 0.52
C ALA A 102 0.60 -15.09 -0.78
N LYS A 103 -0.02 -15.54 -1.87
CA LYS A 103 0.61 -15.71 -3.19
C LYS A 103 1.31 -14.44 -3.66
N ALA A 104 0.66 -13.27 -3.54
CA ALA A 104 1.24 -11.99 -3.93
C ALA A 104 2.54 -11.68 -3.18
N VAL A 105 2.58 -11.96 -1.87
CA VAL A 105 3.75 -11.75 -1.02
C VAL A 105 4.89 -12.69 -1.42
N GLN A 106 4.60 -13.96 -1.71
CA GLN A 106 5.62 -14.90 -2.20
C GLN A 106 6.16 -14.50 -3.57
N MET A 107 5.29 -14.03 -4.46
CA MET A 107 5.65 -13.59 -5.80
C MET A 107 6.54 -12.36 -5.76
N VAL A 108 6.21 -11.34 -4.96
CA VAL A 108 7.05 -10.15 -4.86
C VAL A 108 8.43 -10.49 -4.27
N ARG A 109 8.52 -11.41 -3.28
CA ARG A 109 9.82 -11.91 -2.78
C ARG A 109 10.69 -12.51 -3.90
N LYS A 110 10.08 -13.24 -4.84
CA LYS A 110 10.78 -13.82 -5.99
C LYS A 110 11.16 -12.75 -7.01
N LEU A 111 10.20 -11.93 -7.43
CA LEU A 111 10.38 -10.90 -8.45
C LEU A 111 11.36 -9.81 -8.03
N SER A 112 11.45 -9.49 -6.73
CA SER A 112 12.43 -8.55 -6.21
C SER A 112 13.87 -9.04 -6.41
N LYS A 113 14.12 -10.35 -6.39
CA LYS A 113 15.45 -10.90 -6.73
C LYS A 113 15.79 -10.71 -8.21
N ASN A 114 14.77 -10.54 -9.04
CA ASN A 114 14.87 -10.27 -10.48
C ASN A 114 14.67 -8.77 -10.78
N GLY A 115 14.82 -7.86 -9.81
CA GLY A 115 14.83 -6.42 -10.06
C GLY A 115 13.47 -5.70 -9.99
N LEU A 116 12.39 -6.37 -9.54
CA LEU A 116 11.16 -5.68 -9.11
C LEU A 116 11.35 -5.09 -7.70
N THR A 117 12.11 -4.00 -7.63
CA THR A 117 12.53 -3.31 -6.40
C THR A 117 12.57 -1.80 -6.63
N TYR A 118 12.67 -0.99 -5.57
CA TYR A 118 12.77 0.48 -5.66
C TYR A 118 11.58 1.08 -6.43
N ASP A 119 11.85 1.88 -7.46
CA ASP A 119 10.87 2.52 -8.34
C ASP A 119 10.02 1.52 -9.12
N ALA A 120 10.50 0.28 -9.31
CA ALA A 120 9.76 -0.73 -10.05
C ALA A 120 8.45 -1.15 -9.36
N ILE A 121 8.36 -1.00 -8.04
CA ILE A 121 7.19 -1.35 -7.23
C ILE A 121 6.02 -0.40 -7.51
N PRO A 122 6.15 0.94 -7.28
CA PRO A 122 5.08 1.86 -7.61
C PRO A 122 4.86 1.98 -9.13
N ARG A 123 5.91 1.78 -9.95
CA ARG A 123 5.74 1.70 -11.41
C ARG A 123 4.89 0.51 -11.84
N PHE A 124 5.06 -0.66 -11.24
CA PHE A 124 4.19 -1.80 -11.51
C PHE A 124 2.74 -1.48 -11.17
N ALA A 125 2.49 -0.87 -10.01
CA ALA A 125 1.15 -0.57 -9.52
C ALA A 125 0.33 0.29 -10.50
N ILE A 126 0.94 1.29 -11.15
CA ILE A 126 0.22 2.21 -12.04
C ILE A 126 -0.25 1.57 -13.37
N HIS A 127 0.12 0.32 -13.65
CA HIS A 127 -0.46 -0.47 -14.76
C HIS A 127 -1.78 -1.12 -14.42
N LEU A 128 -2.12 -1.21 -13.13
CA LEU A 128 -3.35 -1.80 -12.65
C LEU A 128 -4.49 -0.78 -12.75
N ASN A 129 -5.71 -1.29 -12.86
CA ASN A 129 -6.93 -0.51 -12.72
C ASN A 129 -7.05 -0.04 -11.26
N PRO A 130 -7.36 1.25 -11.01
CA PRO A 130 -7.40 1.79 -9.67
C PRO A 130 -8.54 1.28 -8.79
N GLU A 131 -9.58 0.67 -9.38
CA GLU A 131 -10.76 0.14 -8.69
C GLU A 131 -10.69 -1.37 -8.51
N THR A 132 -10.38 -2.10 -9.59
CA THR A 132 -10.43 -3.57 -9.63
C THR A 132 -9.08 -4.25 -9.44
N PHE A 133 -7.98 -3.50 -9.50
CA PHE A 133 -6.60 -3.99 -9.52
C PHE A 133 -6.27 -4.95 -10.67
N GLU A 134 -7.16 -5.08 -11.66
CA GLU A 134 -6.91 -5.83 -12.89
C GLU A 134 -5.85 -5.13 -13.73
N LEU A 135 -5.11 -5.88 -14.53
CA LEU A 135 -4.17 -5.29 -15.48
C LEU A 135 -4.91 -4.42 -16.51
N GLU A 136 -4.68 -3.11 -16.48
CA GLU A 136 -5.31 -2.15 -17.39
C GLU A 136 -4.36 -1.77 -18.54
N ARG A 137 -3.05 -1.77 -18.29
CA ARG A 137 -2.04 -1.30 -19.24
C ARG A 137 -0.90 -2.30 -19.37
N ASN A 138 -0.51 -2.63 -20.61
CA ASN A 138 0.59 -3.58 -20.86
C ASN A 138 1.94 -3.11 -20.28
N TRP A 139 2.89 -4.04 -20.14
CA TRP A 139 4.18 -3.83 -19.49
C TRP A 139 5.28 -3.24 -20.38
N SER A 140 4.94 -2.64 -21.53
CA SER A 140 5.96 -2.31 -22.55
C SER A 140 7.07 -1.39 -22.04
N ASP A 141 6.76 -0.37 -21.23
CA ASP A 141 7.76 0.51 -20.65
C ASP A 141 8.57 -0.18 -19.54
N MET A 142 7.92 -1.00 -18.71
CA MET A 142 8.60 -1.79 -17.69
C MET A 142 9.59 -2.78 -18.30
N LEU A 143 9.19 -3.53 -19.32
CA LEU A 143 10.04 -4.53 -19.98
C LEU A 143 11.13 -3.88 -20.83
N ARG A 144 10.92 -2.66 -21.35
CA ARG A 144 11.97 -1.87 -21.98
C ARG A 144 13.05 -1.48 -20.98
N ASP A 145 12.66 -0.99 -19.81
CA ASP A 145 13.60 -0.49 -18.81
C ASP A 145 14.22 -1.64 -17.98
N ARG A 146 13.53 -2.79 -17.92
CA ARG A 146 13.92 -4.00 -17.16
C ARG A 146 13.71 -5.26 -18.00
N PRO A 147 14.52 -5.48 -19.05
CA PRO A 147 14.35 -6.58 -20.00
C PRO A 147 14.56 -7.98 -19.40
N TRP A 148 15.06 -8.06 -18.16
CA TRP A 148 15.22 -9.32 -17.43
C TRP A 148 13.96 -9.72 -16.64
N LEU A 149 12.94 -8.86 -16.53
CA LEU A 149 11.62 -9.25 -16.06
C LEU A 149 10.87 -9.98 -17.17
N ALA A 150 10.02 -10.93 -16.80
CA ALA A 150 9.21 -11.68 -17.74
C ALA A 150 7.75 -11.22 -17.67
N GLU A 151 7.16 -10.90 -18.82
CA GLU A 151 5.74 -10.51 -18.95
C GLU A 151 4.80 -11.51 -18.27
N LYS A 152 5.06 -12.81 -18.43
CA LYS A 152 4.28 -13.86 -17.79
C LYS A 152 4.29 -13.73 -16.26
N GLU A 153 5.45 -13.48 -15.64
CA GLU A 153 5.55 -13.35 -14.19
C GLU A 153 4.90 -12.05 -13.68
N LEU A 154 4.90 -10.98 -14.49
CA LEU A 154 4.20 -9.74 -14.19
C LEU A 154 2.68 -9.92 -14.23
N ASN A 155 2.16 -10.64 -15.23
CA ASN A 155 0.74 -10.98 -15.32
C ASN A 155 0.30 -11.84 -14.14
N GLU A 156 1.05 -12.90 -13.82
CA GLU A 156 0.77 -13.75 -12.66
C GLU A 156 0.80 -12.94 -11.34
N PHE A 157 1.67 -11.92 -11.24
CA PHE A 157 1.74 -11.06 -10.07
C PHE A 157 0.57 -10.09 -10.01
N ALA A 158 0.11 -9.53 -11.13
CA ALA A 158 -1.08 -8.69 -11.19
C ALA A 158 -2.33 -9.46 -10.73
N ASP A 159 -2.50 -10.70 -11.21
CA ASP A 159 -3.58 -11.59 -10.76
C ASP A 159 -3.49 -11.84 -9.25
N ALA A 160 -2.28 -12.10 -8.74
CA ALA A 160 -2.08 -12.31 -7.30
C ALA A 160 -2.36 -11.05 -6.47
N VAL A 161 -2.06 -9.84 -6.98
CA VAL A 161 -2.36 -8.57 -6.31
C VAL A 161 -3.88 -8.37 -6.21
N LYS A 162 -4.61 -8.66 -7.28
CA LYS A 162 -6.08 -8.64 -7.27
C LYS A 162 -6.64 -9.66 -6.25
N GLU A 163 -6.19 -10.90 -6.30
CA GLU A 163 -6.58 -11.95 -5.33
C GLU A 163 -6.30 -11.49 -3.89
N PHE A 164 -5.15 -10.86 -3.63
CA PHE A 164 -4.79 -10.33 -2.32
C PHE A 164 -5.73 -9.21 -1.88
N ALA A 165 -6.09 -8.29 -2.78
CA ALA A 165 -7.05 -7.21 -2.48
C ALA A 165 -8.41 -7.76 -2.05
N GLU A 166 -8.88 -8.81 -2.73
CA GLU A 166 -10.14 -9.51 -2.41
C GLU A 166 -10.04 -10.27 -1.07
N GLU A 167 -8.98 -11.04 -0.85
CA GLU A 167 -8.77 -11.87 0.34
C GLU A 167 -8.62 -11.03 1.63
N THR A 168 -8.06 -9.83 1.49
CA THR A 168 -7.78 -8.91 2.60
C THR A 168 -8.86 -7.86 2.81
N ASN A 169 -9.87 -7.82 1.94
CA ASN A 169 -10.84 -6.72 1.88
C ASN A 169 -10.16 -5.35 1.86
N PHE A 170 -9.18 -5.18 0.96
CA PHE A 170 -8.32 -4.00 0.92
C PHE A 170 -9.09 -2.68 0.85
N TRP A 171 -10.22 -2.64 0.14
CA TRP A 171 -11.05 -1.44 0.06
C TRP A 171 -11.70 -1.06 1.39
N GLU A 172 -12.02 -2.01 2.25
CA GLU A 172 -12.48 -1.71 3.62
C GLU A 172 -11.36 -1.02 4.39
N PHE A 173 -10.16 -1.60 4.39
CA PHE A 173 -8.97 -0.98 4.99
C PHE A 173 -8.71 0.43 4.43
N TYR A 174 -8.68 0.58 3.11
CA TYR A 174 -8.40 1.88 2.49
C TYR A 174 -9.45 2.93 2.87
N ASN A 175 -10.73 2.56 2.86
CA ASN A 175 -11.83 3.47 3.21
C ASN A 175 -11.80 3.88 4.68
N GLU A 176 -11.44 2.97 5.59
CA GLU A 176 -11.26 3.28 7.02
C GLU A 176 -10.14 4.28 7.28
N HIS A 177 -9.17 4.39 6.36
CA HIS A 177 -8.02 5.30 6.47
C HIS A 177 -8.17 6.59 5.66
N LEU A 178 -9.33 6.86 5.03
CA LEU A 178 -9.55 8.07 4.22
C LEU A 178 -9.30 9.37 4.98
N GLU A 179 -9.68 9.45 6.26
CA GLU A 179 -9.42 10.65 7.08
C GLU A 179 -7.91 10.89 7.22
N PHE A 180 -7.15 9.83 7.50
CA PHE A 180 -5.70 9.87 7.61
C PHE A 180 -5.04 10.27 6.28
N TYR A 181 -5.46 9.68 5.16
CA TYR A 181 -4.94 10.02 3.84
C TYR A 181 -5.23 11.47 3.45
N ASN A 182 -6.46 11.94 3.70
CA ASN A 182 -6.85 13.31 3.39
C ASN A 182 -6.06 14.32 4.23
N ARG A 183 -5.90 14.08 5.54
CA ARG A 183 -5.06 14.93 6.41
C ARG A 183 -3.61 14.97 5.93
N THR A 184 -3.05 13.81 5.57
CA THR A 184 -1.69 13.69 5.03
C THR A 184 -1.49 14.54 3.76
N ILE A 185 -2.46 14.48 2.84
CA ILE A 185 -2.44 15.32 1.62
C ILE A 185 -2.52 16.81 1.98
N GLU A 186 -3.37 17.18 2.93
CA GLU A 186 -3.53 18.58 3.36
C GLU A 186 -2.27 19.15 4.01
N GLU A 187 -1.64 18.40 4.90
CA GLU A 187 -0.38 18.78 5.55
C GLU A 187 0.74 18.91 4.53
N PHE A 188 0.89 17.93 3.63
CA PHE A 188 1.87 17.99 2.55
C PHE A 188 1.69 19.23 1.68
N LEU A 189 0.45 19.57 1.30
CA LEU A 189 0.16 20.76 0.49
C LEU A 189 0.41 22.07 1.24
N LYS A 190 0.16 22.10 2.55
CA LYS A 190 0.47 23.26 3.40
C LYS A 190 1.98 23.51 3.48
N GLU A 191 2.78 22.45 3.52
CA GLU A 191 4.25 22.55 3.52
C GLU A 191 4.83 22.89 2.13
N ASN A 192 4.08 22.60 1.07
CA ASN A 192 4.52 22.77 -0.32
C ASN A 192 3.58 23.70 -1.12
N PRO A 193 3.44 24.99 -0.75
CA PRO A 193 2.45 25.90 -1.34
C PRO A 193 2.67 26.16 -2.85
N ASN A 194 3.90 26.00 -3.35
CA ASN A 194 4.26 26.26 -4.75
C ASN A 194 4.39 24.97 -5.58
N LEU A 195 3.88 23.83 -5.09
CA LEU A 195 4.03 22.53 -5.74
C LEU A 195 3.53 22.52 -7.19
N ALA A 196 2.47 23.29 -7.48
CA ALA A 196 1.88 23.40 -8.80
C ALA A 196 2.79 24.10 -9.85
N ASP A 197 3.88 24.74 -9.43
CA ASP A 197 4.82 25.38 -10.35
C ASP A 197 5.83 24.40 -10.95
N ILE A 198 6.10 23.27 -10.27
CA ILE A 198 7.04 22.26 -10.76
C ILE A 198 6.57 21.68 -12.12
N PRO A 199 5.33 21.16 -12.25
CA PRO A 199 4.81 20.72 -13.55
C PRO A 199 4.90 21.78 -14.64
N LYS A 200 4.64 23.07 -14.33
CA LYS A 200 4.72 24.15 -15.32
C LYS A 200 6.13 24.30 -15.86
N VAL A 201 7.12 24.33 -14.96
CA VAL A 201 8.54 24.41 -15.33
C VAL A 201 8.96 23.21 -16.17
N GLU A 202 8.50 22.00 -15.82
CA GLU A 202 8.81 20.82 -16.62
C GLU A 202 8.16 20.85 -18.02
N GLU A 203 6.89 21.26 -18.13
CA GLU A 203 6.23 21.40 -19.43
C GLU A 203 6.92 22.45 -20.32
N GLU A 204 7.38 23.57 -19.74
CA GLU A 204 8.14 24.60 -20.44
C GLU A 204 9.54 24.11 -20.86
N PHE A 205 10.23 23.35 -20.00
CA PHE A 205 11.58 22.86 -20.25
C PHE A 205 11.60 21.75 -21.32
N PHE A 206 10.70 20.77 -21.23
CA PHE A 206 10.65 19.63 -22.15
C PHE A 206 9.80 19.90 -23.40
N GLY A 207 8.95 20.94 -23.38
CA GLY A 207 8.02 21.23 -24.48
C GLY A 207 6.91 20.18 -24.64
N GLU A 208 6.71 19.34 -23.62
CA GLU A 208 5.67 18.31 -23.58
C GLU A 208 4.52 18.75 -22.67
N LYS A 209 3.29 18.43 -23.05
CA LYS A 209 2.09 18.68 -22.23
C LYS A 209 1.39 17.35 -21.95
N PRO A 210 1.72 16.66 -20.84
CA PRO A 210 1.10 15.39 -20.50
C PRO A 210 -0.39 15.56 -20.19
N LYS A 211 -1.12 14.45 -20.25
CA LYS A 211 -2.51 14.35 -19.85
C LYS A 211 -2.71 14.76 -18.39
N GLY A 212 -1.77 14.39 -17.51
CA GLY A 212 -1.81 14.73 -16.10
C GLY A 212 -0.52 14.45 -15.36
N TRP A 213 -0.39 15.15 -14.23
CA TRP A 213 0.68 15.02 -13.26
C TRP A 213 0.10 14.48 -11.96
N TYR A 214 0.67 13.39 -11.46
CA TYR A 214 0.18 12.66 -10.30
C TYR A 214 1.27 12.55 -9.26
N ILE A 215 1.14 13.27 -8.16
CA ILE A 215 2.07 13.27 -7.04
C ILE A 215 1.50 12.32 -5.99
N VAL A 216 1.99 11.09 -6.01
CA VAL A 216 1.53 10.00 -5.16
C VAL A 216 2.35 10.00 -3.88
N LEU A 217 1.71 10.24 -2.73
CA LEU A 217 2.40 10.10 -1.44
C LEU A 217 2.34 8.63 -1.02
N GLN A 218 3.49 8.09 -0.62
CA GLN A 218 3.67 6.68 -0.29
C GLN A 218 3.65 6.55 1.23
N THR A 219 2.53 6.08 1.80
CA THR A 219 2.36 6.06 3.27
C THR A 219 3.03 4.86 3.93
N ALA A 220 3.36 3.82 3.16
CA ALA A 220 4.09 2.63 3.61
C ALA A 220 5.62 2.71 3.37
N LEU A 221 6.11 3.80 2.75
CA LEU A 221 7.53 4.02 2.45
C LEU A 221 7.97 5.43 2.87
N ALA A 222 9.19 5.55 3.39
CA ALA A 222 9.73 6.84 3.79
C ALA A 222 11.07 7.18 3.11
N ARG A 223 11.40 8.49 3.09
CA ARG A 223 12.65 9.12 2.56
C ARG A 223 12.91 9.04 1.06
N HIS A 224 12.54 7.93 0.44
CA HIS A 224 12.85 7.70 -0.98
C HIS A 224 11.71 8.16 -1.85
N SER A 225 12.07 8.76 -2.98
CA SER A 225 11.13 9.25 -3.98
C SER A 225 11.57 8.79 -5.36
N PHE A 226 10.60 8.53 -6.22
CA PHE A 226 10.81 8.00 -7.56
C PHE A 226 9.96 8.74 -8.59
N GLY A 227 10.42 8.76 -9.83
CA GLY A 227 9.65 9.29 -10.97
C GLY A 227 9.24 8.15 -11.91
N GLY A 228 8.12 8.33 -12.58
CA GLY A 228 7.66 7.41 -13.62
C GLY A 228 6.72 8.10 -14.59
N TRP A 229 6.48 7.46 -15.73
CA TRP A 229 5.45 7.88 -16.65
C TRP A 229 4.92 6.67 -17.40
N ILE A 230 3.70 6.80 -17.90
CA ILE A 230 3.04 5.79 -18.72
C ILE A 230 2.26 6.49 -19.83
N GLY A 231 2.08 5.80 -20.96
CA GLY A 231 1.53 6.41 -22.17
C GLY A 231 2.54 7.27 -22.94
N LYS A 232 2.07 7.95 -23.97
CA LYS A 232 2.90 8.74 -24.89
C LYS A 232 2.12 9.92 -25.46
N GLY A 233 2.82 10.98 -25.85
CA GLY A 233 2.21 12.17 -26.44
C GLY A 233 1.13 12.76 -25.53
N LYS A 234 -0.07 12.99 -26.09
CA LYS A 234 -1.20 13.58 -25.35
C LYS A 234 -1.79 12.67 -24.28
N ASP A 235 -1.50 11.37 -24.31
CA ASP A 235 -1.98 10.39 -23.32
C ASP A 235 -0.94 10.11 -22.23
N LYS A 236 0.22 10.78 -22.27
CA LYS A 236 1.28 10.60 -21.28
C LYS A 236 0.80 11.08 -19.91
N GLU A 237 0.91 10.22 -18.90
CA GLU A 237 0.68 10.55 -17.50
C GLU A 237 2.01 10.46 -16.76
N ILE A 238 2.33 11.48 -15.97
CA ILE A 238 3.60 11.58 -15.23
C ILE A 238 3.32 11.41 -13.74
N TYR A 239 4.15 10.60 -13.08
CA TYR A 239 4.00 10.23 -11.68
C TYR A 239 5.27 10.61 -10.90
N GLY A 240 5.08 11.28 -9.77
CA GLY A 240 6.07 11.43 -8.72
C GLY A 240 5.62 10.64 -7.50
N PHE A 241 6.35 9.58 -7.15
CA PHE A 241 6.11 8.77 -5.96
C PHE A 241 6.98 9.31 -4.83
N LEU A 242 6.39 9.79 -3.73
CA LEU A 242 7.10 10.47 -2.66
C LEU A 242 6.94 9.71 -1.33
N GLY A 243 8.05 9.19 -0.80
CA GLY A 243 8.09 8.65 0.56
C GLY A 243 7.96 9.77 1.59
N ILE A 244 7.04 9.60 2.55
CA ILE A 244 6.71 10.62 3.53
C ILE A 244 7.74 10.57 4.67
N CYS A 245 8.32 11.71 5.03
CA CYS A 245 9.35 11.80 6.09
C CYS A 245 8.81 12.33 7.42
N HIS A 246 7.69 13.06 7.38
CA HIS A 246 7.02 13.66 8.53
C HIS A 246 5.51 13.67 8.27
N LEU A 247 4.73 13.33 9.30
CA LEU A 247 3.30 13.59 9.41
C LEU A 247 3.10 14.57 10.56
#